data_AF-L7IUV1-F1
#
_entry.id   AF-L7IUV1-F1
#
_cell.length_a   1.000
_cell.length_b   1.000
_cell.length_c   1.000
_cell.angle_alpha   90.00
_cell.angle_beta   90.00
_cell.angle_gamma   90.00
#
_symmetry.space_group_name_H-M   'P 1'
#
loop_
_entity.id
_entity.type
_entity.pdbx_description
1 polymer ?
#
loop_
_entity_poly.entity_id
_entity_poly.type
_entity_poly.pdbx_seq_one_letter_code
_entity_poly.pdbx_strand_id
1 'polypeptide(L)'
;MSSHSADLVSPLSLGADASPVVQVKRLQARVNDHRQHTSKALTRFLNHLYLFSKSDVKTVLAPSMIFALTNGVALSIILQDRAGIPSPIVVLARMPLIFLHIWLDLILFCISNQRKPSSIEEDRLNKPSRPMPAGIVSPDEAATLFVAVSIIALLVSHMLGAFVPTATLLVLTFWYNDLGGADHPILKPFLNGVGFPCFLVGALQDLKDVAGDAAAKRRTVPIVIGDAPTRWIVALPLVACSVATPLLWGIPELGPSPWLEGVKVVLAYAPMMVLGVVISVRTLLLRTVEDDNASFTLWCVWLVSLYCLPLGRALIGGGGEQIWLITA
;
A
#
# COMPACT_ATOMS: atom_id res chain seq x y z
N MET A 1 32.28 14.00 -30.06
CA MET A 1 33.62 14.13 -29.44
C MET A 1 33.47 14.12 -27.92
N SER A 2 33.64 12.95 -27.29
CA SER A 2 34.17 12.81 -25.93
C SER A 2 34.65 11.36 -25.80
N SER A 3 35.95 11.16 -25.93
CA SER A 3 36.64 9.88 -25.82
C SER A 3 36.72 9.47 -24.34
N HIS A 4 35.93 8.49 -23.92
CA HIS A 4 36.27 7.66 -22.77
C HIS A 4 37.02 6.43 -23.27
N SER A 5 38.29 6.63 -23.61
CA SER A 5 39.28 5.57 -23.61
C SER A 5 39.48 5.15 -22.15
N ALA A 6 38.84 4.05 -21.76
CA ALA A 6 39.17 3.37 -20.52
C ALA A 6 40.62 2.90 -20.62
N ASP A 7 41.51 3.53 -19.86
CA ASP A 7 42.83 2.99 -19.57
C ASP A 7 42.66 1.64 -18.86
N LEU A 8 42.70 0.57 -19.66
CA LEU A 8 43.00 -0.77 -19.21
C LEU A 8 44.43 -0.77 -18.68
N VAL A 9 44.60 -0.35 -17.42
CA VAL A 9 45.83 -0.56 -16.68
C VAL A 9 46.05 -2.07 -16.60
N SER A 10 47.07 -2.53 -17.33
CA SER A 10 47.57 -3.90 -17.32
C SER A 10 47.69 -4.45 -15.90
N PRO A 11 47.16 -5.66 -15.58
CA PRO A 11 47.18 -6.20 -14.22
C PRO A 11 48.58 -6.59 -13.69
N LEU A 12 49.65 -6.42 -14.47
CA LEU A 12 50.92 -7.12 -14.26
C LEU A 12 52.16 -6.23 -14.02
N SER A 13 52.03 -4.91 -13.86
CA SER A 13 53.21 -4.03 -13.69
C SER A 13 53.38 -3.41 -12.29
N LEU A 14 52.83 -4.00 -11.22
CA LEU A 14 52.82 -3.39 -9.88
C LEU A 14 53.71 -4.14 -8.87
N GLY A 15 55.00 -3.80 -8.90
CA GLY A 15 55.96 -3.86 -7.78
C GLY A 15 55.88 -5.05 -6.82
N ALA A 16 56.56 -6.14 -7.16
CA ALA A 16 56.83 -7.27 -6.26
C ALA A 16 57.73 -6.90 -5.06
N ASP A 17 58.29 -5.68 -5.02
CA ASP A 17 59.26 -5.22 -4.01
C ASP A 17 58.65 -4.43 -2.84
N ALA A 18 57.32 -4.37 -2.72
CA ALA A 18 56.68 -3.68 -1.61
C ALA A 18 56.73 -4.52 -0.32
N SER A 19 57.29 -3.94 0.76
CA SER A 19 57.29 -4.53 2.11
C SER A 19 55.90 -5.07 2.49
N PRO A 20 55.80 -6.20 3.24
CA PRO A 20 54.53 -6.77 3.69
C PRO A 20 53.59 -5.74 4.33
N VAL A 21 54.13 -4.74 5.05
CA VAL A 21 53.37 -3.65 5.66
C VAL A 21 52.70 -2.76 4.61
N VAL A 22 53.38 -2.47 3.50
CA VAL A 22 52.84 -1.68 2.38
C VAL A 22 51.75 -2.45 1.65
N GLN A 23 51.93 -3.76 1.46
CA GLN A 23 50.92 -4.63 0.85
C GLN A 23 49.64 -4.70 1.70
N VAL A 24 49.76 -4.87 3.03
CA VAL A 24 48.62 -4.86 3.96
C VAL A 24 47.89 -3.51 3.94
N LYS A 25 48.61 -2.38 3.97
CA LYS A 25 47.99 -1.05 3.89
C LYS A 25 47.23 -0.84 2.58
N ARG A 26 47.78 -1.31 1.45
CA ARG A 26 47.09 -1.26 0.14
C ARG A 26 45.84 -2.12 0.11
N LEU A 27 45.87 -3.32 0.68
CA LEU A 27 44.70 -4.19 0.79
C LEU A 27 43.61 -3.54 1.66
N GLN A 28 43.99 -3.00 2.82
CA GLN A 28 43.07 -2.27 3.70
C GLN A 28 42.43 -1.06 3.00
N ALA A 29 43.20 -0.29 2.23
CA ALA A 29 42.68 0.83 1.46
C ALA A 29 41.66 0.37 0.40
N ARG A 30 41.95 -0.71 -0.34
CA ARG A 30 41.00 -1.30 -1.31
C ARG A 30 39.73 -1.82 -0.66
N VAL A 31 39.85 -2.51 0.48
CA VAL A 31 38.69 -3.00 1.25
C VAL A 31 37.83 -1.84 1.75
N ASN A 32 38.45 -0.78 2.26
CA ASN A 32 37.73 0.40 2.74
C ASN A 32 37.03 1.15 1.58
N ASP A 33 37.70 1.31 0.45
CA ASP A 33 37.14 1.94 -0.74
C ASP A 33 35.96 1.13 -1.29
N HIS A 34 36.11 -0.20 -1.44
CA HIS A 34 35.03 -1.08 -1.87
C HIS A 34 33.85 -1.05 -0.89
N ARG A 35 34.10 -1.07 0.42
CA ARG A 35 33.05 -0.95 1.44
C ARG A 35 32.30 0.37 1.33
N GLN A 36 33.00 1.49 1.12
CA GLN A 36 32.38 2.80 0.94
C GLN A 36 31.54 2.85 -0.34
N HIS A 37 32.06 2.32 -1.45
CA HIS A 37 31.34 2.26 -2.71
C HIS A 37 30.06 1.41 -2.59
N THR A 38 30.17 0.21 -2.03
CA THR A 38 29.04 -0.71 -1.81
C THR A 38 28.01 -0.13 -0.85
N SER A 39 28.44 0.53 0.22
CA SER A 39 27.53 1.23 1.15
C SER A 39 26.74 2.34 0.43
N LYS A 40 27.42 3.20 -0.32
CA LYS A 40 26.76 4.26 -1.12
C LYS A 40 25.83 3.68 -2.18
N ALA A 41 26.19 2.56 -2.81
CA ALA A 41 25.33 1.87 -3.77
C ALA A 41 24.07 1.33 -3.10
N LEU A 42 24.21 0.67 -1.94
CA LEU A 42 23.08 0.15 -1.17
C LEU A 42 22.14 1.26 -0.71
N THR A 43 22.67 2.36 -0.16
CA THR A 43 21.85 3.50 0.26
C THR A 43 21.07 4.09 -0.92
N ARG A 44 21.70 4.24 -2.09
CA ARG A 44 21.01 4.70 -3.30
C ARG A 44 19.92 3.73 -3.73
N PHE A 45 20.21 2.42 -3.73
CA PHE A 45 19.24 1.39 -4.08
C PHE A 45 18.02 1.42 -3.15
N LEU A 46 18.23 1.43 -1.83
CA LEU A 46 17.15 1.53 -0.85
C LEU A 46 16.35 2.83 -1.00
N ASN A 47 17.03 3.95 -1.29
CA ASN A 47 16.36 5.20 -1.58
C ASN A 47 15.49 5.11 -2.84
N HIS A 48 15.92 4.40 -3.90
CA HIS A 48 15.09 4.19 -5.08
C HIS A 48 13.84 3.35 -4.77
N LEU A 49 13.99 2.26 -4.00
CA LEU A 49 12.85 1.44 -3.54
C LEU A 49 11.85 2.27 -2.71
N TYR A 50 12.38 3.13 -1.83
CA TYR A 50 11.55 4.07 -1.08
C TYR A 50 10.85 5.07 -2.02
N LEU A 51 11.54 5.66 -2.99
CA LEU A 51 10.94 6.61 -3.93
C LEU A 51 9.82 5.98 -4.77
N PHE A 52 9.94 4.71 -5.17
CA PHE A 52 8.86 3.98 -5.85
C PHE A 52 7.58 3.94 -5.02
N SER A 53 7.70 3.73 -3.70
CA SER A 53 6.59 3.49 -2.78
C SER A 53 6.18 4.71 -1.95
N LYS A 54 6.95 5.81 -1.98
CA LYS A 54 6.80 6.98 -1.10
C LYS A 54 5.38 7.55 -1.07
N SER A 55 4.77 7.72 -2.23
CA SER A 55 3.40 8.25 -2.36
C SER A 55 2.37 7.34 -1.68
N ASP A 56 2.67 6.05 -1.60
CA ASP A 56 1.73 5.01 -1.22
C ASP A 56 1.98 4.50 0.21
N VAL A 57 2.93 5.10 0.93
CA VAL A 57 3.18 4.81 2.35
C VAL A 57 1.95 5.11 3.20
N LYS A 58 1.33 6.28 3.00
CA LYS A 58 0.17 6.70 3.80
C LYS A 58 -1.14 6.07 3.32
N THR A 59 -1.22 5.71 2.05
CA THR A 59 -2.46 5.25 1.40
C THR A 59 -2.58 3.73 1.37
N VAL A 60 -1.46 3.00 1.41
CA VAL A 60 -1.43 1.53 1.33
C VAL A 60 -0.64 0.93 2.48
N LEU A 61 0.65 1.26 2.62
CA LEU A 61 1.54 0.56 3.57
C LEU A 61 1.07 0.71 5.03
N ALA A 62 0.85 1.94 5.48
CA ALA A 62 0.41 2.20 6.85
C ALA A 62 -0.98 1.62 7.15
N PRO A 63 -2.02 1.80 6.30
CA PRO A 63 -3.30 1.13 6.48
C PRO A 63 -3.20 -0.39 6.56
N SER A 64 -2.42 -1.03 5.68
CA SER A 64 -2.23 -2.50 5.69
C SER A 64 -1.51 -3.00 6.95
N MET A 65 -0.55 -2.22 7.47
CA MET A 65 0.11 -2.52 8.74
C MET A 65 -0.85 -2.42 9.93
N ILE A 66 -1.72 -1.40 9.95
CA ILE A 66 -2.74 -1.25 10.99
C ILE A 66 -3.77 -2.38 10.88
N PHE A 67 -4.20 -2.74 9.67
CA PHE A 67 -5.08 -3.89 9.44
C PHE A 67 -4.46 -5.16 10.02
N ALA A 68 -3.22 -5.49 9.64
CA ALA A 68 -2.54 -6.70 10.09
C ALA A 68 -2.45 -6.76 11.63
N LEU A 69 -2.08 -5.65 12.28
CA LEU A 69 -1.97 -5.56 13.73
C LEU A 69 -3.33 -5.72 14.41
N THR A 70 -4.31 -4.89 14.01
CA THR A 70 -5.63 -4.84 14.65
C THR A 70 -6.37 -6.15 14.48
N ASN A 71 -6.30 -6.77 13.30
CA ASN A 71 -6.96 -8.04 13.02
C ASN A 71 -6.25 -9.20 13.71
N GLY A 72 -4.92 -9.22 13.74
CA GLY A 72 -4.17 -10.25 14.48
C GLY A 72 -4.48 -10.23 15.98
N VAL A 73 -4.55 -9.03 16.58
CA VAL A 73 -4.93 -8.87 17.99
C VAL A 73 -6.41 -9.18 18.21
N ALA A 74 -7.31 -8.69 17.37
CA ALA A 74 -8.74 -8.98 17.47
C ALA A 74 -9.01 -10.49 17.44
N LEU A 75 -8.37 -11.21 16.52
CA LEU A 75 -8.49 -12.66 16.39
C LEU A 75 -8.06 -13.38 17.67
N SER A 76 -6.97 -12.93 18.31
CA SER A 76 -6.48 -13.49 19.57
C SER A 76 -7.43 -13.29 20.76
N ILE A 77 -8.30 -12.28 20.70
CA ILE A 77 -9.32 -12.00 21.72
C ILE A 77 -10.62 -12.76 21.40
N ILE A 78 -11.10 -12.67 20.15
CA ILE A 78 -12.40 -13.23 19.73
C ILE A 78 -12.35 -14.76 19.69
N LEU A 79 -11.23 -15.34 19.24
CA LEU A 79 -11.07 -16.78 19.04
C LEU A 79 -10.05 -17.40 20.02
N GLN A 80 -9.98 -16.88 21.25
CA GLN A 80 -9.01 -17.31 22.26
C GLN A 80 -8.99 -18.84 22.51
N ASP A 81 -10.13 -19.52 22.38
CA ASP A 81 -10.29 -20.95 22.63
C ASP A 81 -9.94 -21.83 21.42
N ARG A 82 -9.60 -21.25 20.26
CA ARG A 82 -9.26 -21.99 19.04
C ARG A 82 -7.77 -22.30 19.01
N ALA A 83 -7.43 -23.56 18.81
CA ALA A 83 -6.03 -23.98 18.66
C ALA A 83 -5.34 -23.27 17.49
N GLY A 84 -4.11 -22.79 17.70
CA GLY A 84 -3.27 -22.19 16.66
C GLY A 84 -3.36 -20.66 16.52
N ILE A 85 -4.20 -19.98 17.31
CA ILE A 85 -4.26 -18.52 17.30
C ILE A 85 -3.06 -17.92 18.07
N PRO A 86 -2.25 -17.04 17.45
CA PRO A 86 -1.10 -16.43 18.11
C PRO A 86 -1.55 -15.43 19.19
N SER A 87 -0.83 -15.37 20.30
CA SER A 87 -1.05 -14.33 21.31
C SER A 87 -0.70 -12.94 20.77
N PRO A 88 -1.24 -11.85 21.35
CA PRO A 88 -0.93 -10.48 20.92
C PRO A 88 0.58 -10.18 20.85
N ILE A 89 1.36 -10.72 21.77
CA ILE A 89 2.82 -10.53 21.82
C ILE A 89 3.48 -11.17 20.59
N VAL A 90 3.02 -12.35 20.18
CA VAL A 90 3.53 -13.02 18.97
C VAL A 90 3.16 -12.23 17.71
N VAL A 91 1.95 -11.66 17.66
CA VAL A 91 1.53 -10.77 16.56
C VAL A 91 2.47 -9.56 16.46
N LEU A 92 2.72 -8.88 17.58
CA LEU A 92 3.64 -7.74 17.64
C LEU A 92 5.07 -8.11 17.20
N ALA A 93 5.58 -9.25 17.67
CA ALA A 93 6.92 -9.74 17.30
C ALA A 93 7.05 -10.07 15.80
N ARG A 94 5.95 -10.38 15.11
CA ARG A 94 5.94 -10.65 13.66
C ARG A 94 5.80 -9.40 12.80
N MET A 95 5.46 -8.24 13.36
CA MET A 95 5.25 -7.00 12.60
C MET A 95 6.43 -6.60 11.68
N PRO A 96 7.71 -6.80 12.04
CA PRO A 96 8.82 -6.51 11.12
C PRO A 96 8.81 -7.39 9.85
N LEU A 97 8.43 -8.67 9.97
CA LEU A 97 8.32 -9.59 8.82
C LEU A 97 7.09 -9.25 7.97
N ILE A 98 5.97 -8.90 8.62
CA ILE A 98 4.75 -8.43 7.95
C ILE A 98 5.05 -7.14 7.17
N PHE A 99 5.79 -6.20 7.78
CA PHE A 99 6.24 -4.98 7.11
C PHE A 99 7.05 -5.30 5.86
N LEU A 100 8.05 -6.18 5.98
CA LEU A 100 8.88 -6.56 4.83
C LEU A 100 8.05 -7.14 3.70
N HIS A 101 7.13 -8.06 4.01
CA HIS A 101 6.23 -8.67 3.04
C HIS A 101 5.34 -7.64 2.34
N ILE A 102 4.61 -6.81 3.10
CA ILE A 102 3.71 -5.79 2.54
C ILE A 102 4.51 -4.75 1.74
N TRP A 103 5.70 -4.38 2.18
CA TRP A 103 6.52 -3.40 1.47
C TRP A 103 7.08 -3.96 0.15
N LEU A 104 7.47 -5.23 0.10
CA LEU A 104 7.87 -5.89 -1.15
C LEU A 104 6.71 -5.95 -2.15
N ASP A 105 5.53 -6.34 -1.69
CA ASP A 105 4.30 -6.38 -2.50
C ASP A 105 3.92 -4.98 -3.01
N LEU A 106 4.06 -3.96 -2.17
CA LEU A 106 3.85 -2.57 -2.56
C LEU A 106 4.88 -2.10 -3.61
N ILE A 107 6.17 -2.40 -3.43
CA ILE A 107 7.22 -2.04 -4.39
C ILE A 107 6.91 -2.68 -5.75
N LEU A 108 6.54 -3.95 -5.76
CA LEU A 108 6.16 -4.68 -6.98
C LEU A 108 5.04 -3.97 -7.72
N PHE A 109 3.95 -3.64 -7.01
CA PHE A 109 2.84 -2.90 -7.58
C PHE A 109 3.27 -1.52 -8.10
N CYS A 110 4.03 -0.76 -7.31
CA CYS A 110 4.49 0.58 -7.66
C CYS A 110 5.39 0.60 -8.90
N ILE A 111 6.31 -0.37 -9.04
CA ILE A 111 7.16 -0.48 -10.24
C ILE A 111 6.30 -0.76 -11.47
N SER A 112 5.38 -1.72 -11.38
CA SER A 112 4.50 -2.07 -12.51
C SER A 112 3.61 -0.89 -12.91
N ASN A 113 3.03 -0.19 -11.93
CA ASN A 113 2.15 0.96 -12.15
C ASN A 113 2.84 2.17 -12.79
N GLN A 114 4.18 2.23 -12.77
CA GLN A 114 4.93 3.38 -13.27
C GLN A 114 5.62 3.11 -14.63
N ARG A 115 5.59 1.88 -15.15
CA ARG A 115 6.46 1.43 -16.27
C ARG A 115 6.03 1.91 -17.64
N LYS A 116 4.71 2.09 -17.88
CA LYS A 116 4.18 2.41 -19.21
C LYS A 116 4.37 3.90 -19.55
N PRO A 117 4.57 4.26 -20.83
CA PRO A 117 4.69 5.66 -21.23
C PRO A 117 3.51 6.55 -20.78
N SER A 118 2.27 6.03 -20.86
CA SER A 118 1.08 6.72 -20.38
C SER A 118 1.09 6.91 -18.86
N SER A 119 1.48 5.90 -18.10
CA SER A 119 1.64 5.99 -16.64
C SER A 119 2.69 7.01 -16.22
N ILE A 120 3.80 7.10 -16.97
CA ILE A 120 4.84 8.09 -16.72
C ILE A 120 4.29 9.50 -16.93
N GLU A 121 3.50 9.72 -17.99
CA GLU A 121 2.90 11.02 -18.28
C GLU A 121 1.87 11.43 -17.23
N GLU A 122 1.00 10.51 -16.81
CA GLU A 122 0.09 10.74 -15.68
C GLU A 122 0.84 11.11 -14.41
N ASP A 123 1.85 10.33 -14.04
CA ASP A 123 2.58 10.56 -12.80
C ASP A 123 3.46 11.81 -12.86
N ARG A 124 3.84 12.33 -14.04
CA ARG A 124 4.48 13.65 -14.13
C ARG A 124 3.57 14.75 -13.61
N LEU A 125 2.25 14.61 -13.78
CA LEU A 125 1.26 15.54 -13.26
C LEU A 125 0.93 15.23 -11.79
N ASN A 126 0.64 13.96 -11.48
CA ASN A 126 0.09 13.59 -10.18
C ASN A 126 1.17 13.33 -9.10
N LYS A 127 2.33 12.77 -9.48
CA LYS A 127 3.36 12.23 -8.58
C LYS A 127 4.79 12.43 -9.13
N PRO A 128 5.23 13.67 -9.42
CA PRO A 128 6.45 13.95 -10.19
C PRO A 128 7.75 13.46 -9.53
N SER A 129 7.75 13.21 -8.22
CA SER A 129 8.92 12.69 -7.51
C SER A 129 9.14 11.17 -7.66
N ARG A 130 8.24 10.46 -8.35
CA ARG A 130 8.39 9.01 -8.60
C ARG A 130 9.60 8.74 -9.52
N PRO A 131 10.31 7.61 -9.37
CA PRO A 131 11.58 7.38 -10.06
C PRO A 131 11.57 7.51 -11.58
N MET A 132 10.57 6.94 -12.26
CA MET A 132 10.47 7.01 -13.73
C MET A 132 10.01 8.39 -14.24
N PRO A 133 8.96 9.02 -13.68
CA PRO A 133 8.59 10.41 -14.00
C PRO A 133 9.72 11.42 -13.81
N ALA A 134 10.52 11.26 -12.75
CA ALA A 134 11.66 12.11 -12.45
C ALA A 134 12.93 11.80 -13.28
N GLY A 135 12.91 10.74 -14.10
CA GLY A 135 14.07 10.31 -14.89
C GLY A 135 15.22 9.73 -14.06
N ILE A 136 14.96 9.28 -12.83
CA ILE A 136 15.95 8.68 -11.93
C ILE A 136 16.26 7.23 -12.34
N VAL A 137 15.24 6.52 -12.84
CA VAL A 137 15.31 5.11 -13.29
C VAL A 137 14.64 5.00 -14.65
N SER A 138 15.28 4.33 -15.60
CA SER A 138 14.70 4.07 -16.93
C SER A 138 13.64 2.94 -16.88
N PRO A 139 12.70 2.88 -17.85
CA PRO A 139 11.72 1.79 -17.91
C PRO A 139 12.35 0.39 -18.01
N ASP A 140 13.50 0.26 -18.67
CA ASP A 140 14.19 -1.03 -18.83
C ASP A 140 14.86 -1.49 -17.52
N GLU A 141 15.49 -0.57 -16.79
CA GLU A 141 16.00 -0.83 -15.44
C GLU A 141 14.87 -1.20 -14.49
N ALA A 142 13.73 -0.49 -14.57
CA ALA A 142 12.55 -0.78 -13.77
C ALA A 142 11.95 -2.16 -14.11
N ALA A 143 11.93 -2.57 -15.38
CA ALA A 143 11.47 -3.90 -15.78
C ALA A 143 12.37 -5.01 -15.24
N THR A 144 13.68 -4.81 -15.27
CA THR A 144 14.65 -5.75 -14.68
C THR A 144 14.44 -5.86 -13.17
N LEU A 145 14.29 -4.72 -12.49
CA LEU A 145 14.02 -4.67 -11.05
C LEU A 145 12.68 -5.34 -10.71
N PHE A 146 11.64 -5.16 -11.52
CA PHE A 146 10.33 -5.79 -11.33
C PHE A 146 10.43 -7.31 -11.30
N VAL A 147 11.17 -7.93 -12.22
CA VAL A 147 11.38 -9.38 -12.25
C VAL A 147 12.10 -9.85 -10.98
N ALA A 148 13.20 -9.17 -10.61
CA ALA A 148 13.98 -9.52 -9.42
C ALA A 148 13.14 -9.41 -8.13
N VAL A 149 12.41 -8.30 -7.95
CA VAL A 149 11.52 -8.08 -6.80
C VAL A 149 10.37 -9.09 -6.78
N SER A 150 9.81 -9.46 -7.94
CA SER A 150 8.75 -10.48 -8.03
C SER A 150 9.21 -11.84 -7.52
N ILE A 151 10.41 -12.29 -7.92
CA ILE A 151 11.00 -13.54 -7.43
C ILE A 151 11.21 -13.47 -5.91
N ILE A 152 11.80 -12.38 -5.42
CA ILE A 152 12.06 -12.18 -3.99
C ILE A 152 10.74 -12.16 -3.19
N ALA A 153 9.73 -11.43 -3.66
CA ALA A 153 8.42 -11.34 -3.02
C ALA A 153 7.72 -12.70 -2.95
N LEU A 154 7.74 -13.49 -4.03
CA LEU A 154 7.17 -14.84 -4.05
C LEU A 154 7.91 -15.81 -3.10
N LEU A 155 9.24 -15.72 -3.02
CA LEU A 155 10.02 -16.55 -2.09
C LEU A 155 9.78 -16.17 -0.63
N VAL A 156 9.85 -14.86 -0.31
CA VAL A 156 9.60 -14.36 1.06
C VAL A 156 8.16 -14.66 1.49
N SER A 157 7.18 -14.42 0.62
CA SER A 157 5.78 -14.74 0.91
C SER A 157 5.57 -16.25 1.10
N HIS A 158 6.21 -17.12 0.32
CA HIS A 158 6.17 -18.56 0.54
C HIS A 158 6.72 -18.95 1.91
N MET A 159 7.88 -18.42 2.31
CA MET A 159 8.48 -18.67 3.62
C MET A 159 7.61 -18.18 4.79
N LEU A 160 6.77 -17.17 4.56
CA LEU A 160 5.85 -16.61 5.55
C LEU A 160 4.44 -17.22 5.50
N GLY A 161 4.18 -18.17 4.58
CA GLY A 161 2.86 -18.78 4.41
C GLY A 161 1.82 -17.90 3.70
N ALA A 162 2.27 -16.86 2.99
CA ALA A 162 1.46 -15.84 2.33
C ALA A 162 1.60 -15.85 0.79
N PHE A 163 2.00 -16.98 0.20
CA PHE A 163 2.23 -17.09 -1.25
C PHE A 163 0.99 -16.75 -2.08
N VAL A 164 -0.18 -17.27 -1.70
CA VAL A 164 -1.43 -17.09 -2.47
C VAL A 164 -1.83 -15.61 -2.59
N PRO A 165 -1.84 -14.81 -1.50
CA PRO A 165 -2.02 -13.36 -1.59
C PRO A 165 -1.06 -12.66 -2.55
N THR A 166 0.26 -12.90 -2.45
CA THR A 166 1.25 -12.25 -3.34
C THR A 166 1.10 -12.68 -4.79
N ALA A 167 0.86 -13.97 -5.06
CA ALA A 167 0.62 -14.47 -6.41
C ALA A 167 -0.66 -13.86 -7.01
N THR A 168 -1.71 -13.72 -6.19
CA THR A 168 -2.96 -13.06 -6.60
C THR A 168 -2.71 -11.59 -6.90
N LEU A 169 -1.97 -10.88 -6.04
CA LEU A 169 -1.58 -9.49 -6.27
C LEU A 169 -0.82 -9.33 -7.58
N LEU A 170 0.10 -10.25 -7.90
CA LEU A 170 0.83 -10.25 -9.17
C LEU A 170 -0.10 -10.37 -10.38
N VAL A 171 -1.04 -11.32 -10.34
CA VAL A 171 -2.06 -11.50 -11.39
C VAL A 171 -2.94 -10.27 -11.53
N LEU A 172 -3.44 -9.72 -10.41
CA LEU A 172 -4.26 -8.50 -10.42
C LEU A 172 -3.47 -7.28 -10.88
N THR A 173 -2.18 -7.18 -10.54
CA THR A 173 -1.28 -6.11 -10.99
C THR A 173 -1.08 -6.17 -12.51
N PHE A 174 -0.92 -7.38 -13.05
CA PHE A 174 -0.84 -7.60 -14.49
C PHE A 174 -2.16 -7.27 -15.18
N TRP A 175 -3.31 -7.66 -14.61
CA TRP A 175 -4.62 -7.29 -15.16
C TRP A 175 -4.82 -5.77 -15.13
N TYR A 176 -4.52 -5.14 -14.00
CA TYR A 176 -4.66 -3.70 -13.81
C TYR A 176 -3.78 -2.92 -14.80
N ASN A 177 -2.48 -3.23 -14.88
CA ASN A 177 -1.55 -2.43 -15.66
C ASN A 177 -1.47 -2.88 -17.11
N ASP A 178 -1.28 -4.17 -17.38
CA ASP A 178 -0.92 -4.67 -18.71
C ASP A 178 -2.14 -5.00 -19.58
N LEU A 179 -3.22 -5.53 -18.99
CA LEU A 179 -4.46 -5.88 -19.70
C LEU A 179 -5.51 -4.74 -19.74
N GLY A 180 -5.14 -3.53 -19.31
CA GLY A 180 -6.00 -2.34 -19.41
C GLY A 180 -7.08 -2.20 -18.33
N GLY A 181 -6.96 -2.94 -17.22
CA GLY A 181 -7.88 -2.79 -16.08
C GLY A 181 -7.92 -1.38 -15.52
N ALA A 182 -6.76 -0.70 -15.47
CA ALA A 182 -6.62 0.68 -15.01
C ALA A 182 -7.30 1.72 -15.93
N ASP A 183 -7.55 1.37 -17.18
CA ASP A 183 -8.07 2.29 -18.19
C ASP A 183 -9.60 2.25 -18.28
N HIS A 184 -10.25 1.29 -17.62
CA HIS A 184 -11.70 1.05 -17.71
C HIS A 184 -12.46 1.64 -16.51
N PRO A 185 -13.60 2.33 -16.72
CA PRO A 185 -14.30 3.08 -15.67
C PRO A 185 -14.85 2.21 -14.55
N ILE A 186 -15.15 0.94 -14.84
CA ILE A 186 -15.68 -0.01 -13.84
C ILE A 186 -14.56 -0.91 -13.30
N LEU A 187 -13.60 -1.30 -14.13
CA LEU A 187 -12.58 -2.27 -13.69
C LEU A 187 -11.55 -1.58 -12.80
N LYS A 188 -11.21 -0.31 -13.05
CA LYS A 188 -10.26 0.43 -12.21
C LYS A 188 -10.76 0.54 -10.75
N PRO A 189 -11.98 1.04 -10.45
CA PRO A 189 -12.48 1.04 -9.08
C PRO A 189 -12.69 -0.36 -8.52
N PHE A 190 -13.17 -1.32 -9.32
CA PHE A 190 -13.32 -2.71 -8.90
C PHE A 190 -12.00 -3.31 -8.45
N LEU A 191 -10.95 -3.23 -9.27
CA LEU A 191 -9.60 -3.76 -9.00
C LEU A 191 -8.93 -3.05 -7.82
N ASN A 192 -9.08 -1.73 -7.71
CA ASN A 192 -8.62 -0.97 -6.53
C ASN A 192 -9.37 -1.38 -5.25
N GLY A 193 -10.60 -1.89 -5.41
CA GLY A 193 -11.51 -2.25 -4.34
C GLY A 193 -11.72 -3.75 -4.14
N VAL A 194 -10.94 -4.63 -4.78
CA VAL A 194 -11.08 -6.09 -4.62
C VAL A 194 -10.85 -6.43 -3.15
N GLY A 195 -11.81 -7.14 -2.55
CA GLY A 195 -11.81 -7.48 -1.12
C GLY A 195 -12.50 -6.45 -0.22
N PHE A 196 -12.98 -5.32 -0.76
CA PHE A 196 -13.76 -4.33 -0.02
C PHE A 196 -15.24 -4.39 -0.37
N PRO A 197 -16.15 -4.19 0.59
CA PRO A 197 -17.59 -4.07 0.32
C PRO A 197 -17.95 -2.82 -0.52
N CYS A 198 -17.02 -1.90 -0.78
CA CYS A 198 -17.30 -0.54 -1.27
C CYS A 198 -16.35 -0.13 -2.41
N PHE A 199 -16.09 -0.99 -3.39
CA PHE A 199 -15.12 -0.75 -4.46
C PHE A 199 -15.38 0.53 -5.27
N LEU A 200 -16.64 0.99 -5.35
CA LEU A 200 -17.01 2.26 -6.01
C LEU A 200 -16.39 3.49 -5.35
N VAL A 201 -15.98 3.40 -4.08
CA VAL A 201 -15.27 4.48 -3.39
C VAL A 201 -13.86 4.69 -3.97
N GLY A 202 -13.31 3.70 -4.70
CA GLY A 202 -12.06 3.87 -5.46
C GLY A 202 -12.11 5.03 -6.47
N ALA A 203 -13.30 5.42 -6.94
CA ALA A 203 -13.48 6.58 -7.81
C ALA A 203 -13.22 7.93 -7.12
N LEU A 204 -13.15 7.98 -5.78
CA LEU A 204 -12.74 9.18 -5.04
C LEU A 204 -11.31 9.60 -5.38
N GLN A 205 -10.43 8.63 -5.64
CA GLN A 205 -9.06 8.92 -6.07
C GLN A 205 -9.05 9.53 -7.48
N ASP A 206 -9.92 9.06 -8.37
CA ASP A 206 -9.97 9.54 -9.75
C ASP A 206 -10.38 11.03 -9.82
N LEU A 207 -11.18 11.54 -8.86
CA LEU A 207 -11.60 12.95 -8.83
C LEU A 207 -10.42 13.93 -8.72
N LYS A 208 -9.40 13.60 -7.93
CA LYS A 208 -8.17 14.42 -7.83
C LYS A 208 -7.17 14.15 -8.96
N ASP A 209 -7.26 12.99 -9.61
CA ASP A 209 -6.29 12.54 -10.61
C ASP A 209 -6.76 12.79 -12.06
N VAL A 210 -7.89 13.49 -12.27
CA VAL A 210 -8.51 13.76 -13.58
C VAL A 210 -7.52 14.30 -14.62
N ALA A 211 -6.67 15.26 -14.25
CA ALA A 211 -5.70 15.85 -15.17
C ALA A 211 -4.67 14.81 -15.65
N GLY A 212 -4.13 14.01 -14.73
CA GLY A 212 -3.21 12.92 -15.04
C GLY A 212 -3.88 11.80 -15.86
N ASP A 213 -5.09 11.38 -15.46
CA ASP A 213 -5.85 10.36 -16.19
C ASP A 213 -6.18 10.81 -17.62
N ALA A 214 -6.51 12.09 -17.82
CA ALA A 214 -6.76 12.67 -19.14
C ALA A 214 -5.49 12.71 -19.99
N ALA A 215 -4.35 13.09 -19.42
CA ALA A 215 -3.05 13.07 -20.11
C ALA A 215 -2.64 11.64 -20.54
N ALA A 216 -2.97 10.64 -19.71
CA ALA A 216 -2.80 9.22 -20.02
C ALA A 216 -3.90 8.64 -20.93
N LYS A 217 -4.89 9.44 -21.36
CA LYS A 217 -6.03 9.03 -22.20
C LYS A 217 -6.88 7.90 -21.58
N ARG A 218 -7.00 7.87 -20.26
CA ARG A 218 -7.81 6.88 -19.55
C ARG A 218 -9.30 7.21 -19.60
N ARG A 219 -10.13 6.18 -19.45
CA ARG A 219 -11.59 6.32 -19.33
C ARG A 219 -12.03 6.12 -17.88
N THR A 220 -11.55 6.95 -16.96
CA THR A 220 -11.97 6.88 -15.55
C THR A 220 -13.38 7.40 -15.36
N VAL A 221 -14.02 7.05 -14.23
CA VAL A 221 -15.41 7.44 -13.93
C VAL A 221 -15.64 8.96 -14.12
N PRO A 222 -14.85 9.87 -13.52
CA PRO A 222 -15.07 11.31 -13.71
C PRO A 222 -14.90 11.79 -15.15
N ILE A 223 -14.06 11.13 -15.95
CA ILE A 223 -13.88 11.44 -17.38
C ILE A 223 -15.08 10.97 -18.21
N VAL A 224 -15.66 9.81 -17.88
CA VAL A 224 -16.72 9.18 -18.67
C VAL A 224 -18.10 9.75 -18.35
N ILE A 225 -18.42 9.88 -17.07
CA ILE A 225 -19.78 10.30 -16.64
C ILE A 225 -19.81 11.72 -16.08
N GLY A 226 -18.66 12.36 -15.86
CA GLY A 226 -18.55 13.72 -15.33
C GLY A 226 -18.47 13.79 -13.80
N ASP A 227 -18.14 14.99 -13.31
CA ASP A 227 -17.85 15.27 -11.89
C ASP A 227 -19.03 14.98 -10.94
N ALA A 228 -20.19 15.61 -11.18
CA ALA A 228 -21.35 15.51 -10.28
C ALA A 228 -21.87 14.07 -10.07
N PRO A 229 -22.12 13.25 -11.12
CA PRO A 229 -22.58 11.88 -10.91
C PRO A 229 -21.50 10.98 -10.30
N THR A 230 -20.21 11.23 -10.57
CA THR A 230 -19.10 10.52 -9.90
C THR A 230 -19.15 10.74 -8.38
N ARG A 231 -19.37 11.98 -7.95
CA ARG A 231 -19.46 12.33 -6.52
C ARG A 231 -20.60 11.61 -5.81
N TRP A 232 -21.76 11.45 -6.47
CA TRP A 232 -22.88 10.68 -5.92
C TRP A 232 -22.60 9.17 -5.84
N ILE A 233 -21.94 8.60 -6.86
CA ILE A 233 -21.52 7.19 -6.88
C ILE A 233 -20.45 6.90 -5.82
N VAL A 234 -19.68 7.90 -5.39
CA VAL A 234 -18.77 7.79 -4.24
C VAL A 234 -19.51 7.94 -2.91
N ALA A 235 -20.31 9.00 -2.76
CA ALA A 235 -20.94 9.37 -1.50
C ALA A 235 -21.95 8.34 -1.00
N LEU A 236 -22.85 7.85 -1.87
CA LEU A 236 -23.93 6.95 -1.45
C LEU A 236 -23.40 5.60 -0.94
N PRO A 237 -22.54 4.87 -1.67
CA PRO A 237 -21.96 3.63 -1.17
C PRO A 237 -21.10 3.85 0.07
N LEU A 238 -20.39 4.98 0.17
CA LEU A 238 -19.57 5.27 1.35
C LEU A 238 -20.42 5.40 2.62
N VAL A 239 -21.52 6.16 2.59
CA VAL A 239 -22.45 6.25 3.72
C VAL A 239 -23.08 4.88 4.01
N ALA A 240 -23.58 4.19 2.98
CA ALA A 240 -24.21 2.88 3.14
C ALA A 240 -23.27 1.88 3.82
N CYS A 241 -22.02 1.80 3.36
CA CYS A 241 -20.99 0.97 3.96
C CYS A 241 -20.65 1.39 5.40
N SER A 242 -20.57 2.69 5.67
CA SER A 242 -20.26 3.21 7.00
C SER A 242 -21.29 2.84 8.06
N VAL A 243 -22.52 2.55 7.64
CA VAL A 243 -23.59 2.05 8.51
C VAL A 243 -23.66 0.53 8.49
N ALA A 244 -23.54 -0.09 7.32
CA ALA A 244 -23.69 -1.54 7.16
C ALA A 244 -22.57 -2.33 7.84
N THR A 245 -21.30 -1.93 7.73
CA THR A 245 -20.20 -2.75 8.26
C THR A 245 -20.15 -2.80 9.78
N PRO A 246 -20.38 -1.72 10.56
CA PRO A 246 -20.53 -1.87 12.01
C PRO A 246 -21.68 -2.80 12.41
N LEU A 247 -22.81 -2.75 11.69
CA LEU A 247 -23.96 -3.63 11.95
C LEU A 247 -23.63 -5.10 11.67
N LEU A 248 -22.86 -5.39 10.62
CA LEU A 248 -22.38 -6.75 10.29
C LEU A 248 -21.43 -7.31 11.35
N TRP A 249 -20.66 -6.44 12.01
CA TRP A 249 -19.82 -6.82 13.16
C TRP A 249 -20.61 -7.02 14.46
N GLY A 250 -21.87 -6.60 14.48
CA GLY A 250 -22.82 -6.83 15.58
C GLY A 250 -22.75 -5.77 16.69
N ILE A 251 -23.87 -5.58 17.38
CA ILE A 251 -23.96 -4.71 18.57
C ILE A 251 -24.16 -5.64 19.78
N PRO A 252 -23.29 -5.60 20.80
CA PRO A 252 -23.45 -6.45 21.98
C PRO A 252 -24.71 -6.07 22.76
N GLU A 253 -25.33 -7.06 23.41
CA GLU A 253 -26.45 -6.81 24.32
C GLU A 253 -26.01 -5.91 25.48
N LEU A 254 -26.81 -4.87 25.76
CA LEU A 254 -26.52 -3.94 26.86
C LEU A 254 -26.75 -4.64 28.19
N GLY A 255 -25.67 -4.87 28.93
CA GLY A 255 -25.70 -5.47 30.26
C GLY A 255 -26.20 -4.51 31.36
N PRO A 256 -25.94 -4.83 32.64
CA PRO A 256 -26.45 -4.07 33.79
C PRO A 256 -25.90 -2.64 33.93
N SER A 257 -24.87 -2.27 33.15
CA SER A 257 -24.35 -0.89 33.04
C SER A 257 -24.51 -0.32 31.62
N PRO A 258 -25.74 0.00 31.16
CA PRO A 258 -26.02 0.37 29.77
C PRO A 258 -25.24 1.60 29.29
N TRP A 259 -24.94 2.54 30.19
CA TRP A 259 -24.18 3.75 29.86
C TRP A 259 -22.74 3.43 29.43
N LEU A 260 -22.02 2.62 30.22
CA LEU A 260 -20.62 2.30 29.94
C LEU A 260 -20.49 1.47 28.66
N GLU A 261 -21.38 0.49 28.48
CA GLU A 261 -21.41 -0.33 27.26
C GLU A 261 -21.81 0.50 26.04
N GLY A 262 -22.76 1.43 26.18
CA GLY A 262 -23.11 2.39 25.13
C GLY A 262 -21.92 3.26 24.71
N VAL A 263 -21.14 3.79 25.66
CA VAL A 263 -19.92 4.57 25.36
C VAL A 263 -18.91 3.72 24.59
N LYS A 264 -18.68 2.46 24.98
CA LYS A 264 -17.76 1.56 24.28
C LYS A 264 -18.20 1.32 22.82
N VAL A 265 -19.48 1.05 22.59
CA VAL A 265 -20.05 0.86 21.24
C VAL A 265 -19.85 2.11 20.39
N VAL A 266 -20.13 3.29 20.96
CA VAL A 266 -19.92 4.58 20.27
C VAL A 266 -18.46 4.77 19.91
N LEU A 267 -17.52 4.52 20.84
CA LEU A 267 -16.08 4.65 20.56
C LEU A 267 -15.61 3.66 19.49
N ALA A 268 -16.17 2.45 19.45
CA ALA A 268 -15.81 1.44 18.47
C ALA A 268 -16.30 1.76 17.05
N TYR A 269 -17.52 2.31 16.90
CA TYR A 269 -18.19 2.40 15.59
C TYR A 269 -18.41 3.83 15.09
N ALA A 270 -18.56 4.82 15.97
CA ALA A 270 -18.81 6.20 15.56
C ALA A 270 -17.70 6.81 14.70
N PRO A 271 -16.39 6.56 14.90
CA PRO A 271 -15.36 7.13 14.04
C PRO A 271 -15.58 6.82 12.56
N MET A 272 -15.93 5.57 12.24
CA MET A 272 -16.20 5.16 10.87
C MET A 272 -17.46 5.84 10.31
N MET A 273 -18.55 5.86 11.09
CA MET A 273 -19.82 6.48 10.68
C MET A 273 -19.67 7.99 10.42
N VAL A 274 -19.02 8.69 11.35
CA VAL A 274 -18.79 10.14 11.26
C VAL A 274 -17.91 10.47 10.07
N LEU A 275 -16.80 9.75 9.89
CA LEU A 275 -15.92 9.95 8.75
C LEU A 275 -16.65 9.70 7.43
N GLY A 276 -17.47 8.65 7.33
CA GLY A 276 -18.25 8.36 6.12
C GLY A 276 -19.20 9.50 5.72
N VAL A 277 -19.90 10.09 6.69
CA VAL A 277 -20.76 11.27 6.46
C VAL A 277 -19.93 12.49 6.11
N VAL A 278 -18.86 12.78 6.86
CA VAL A 278 -18.00 13.95 6.62
C VAL A 278 -17.38 13.90 5.22
N ILE A 279 -16.83 12.76 4.82
CA ILE A 279 -16.24 12.59 3.49
C ILE A 279 -17.32 12.77 2.42
N SER A 280 -18.49 12.15 2.59
CA SER A 280 -19.58 12.24 1.61
C SER A 280 -20.08 13.68 1.43
N VAL A 281 -20.28 14.41 2.53
CA VAL A 281 -20.65 15.83 2.49
C VAL A 281 -19.56 16.67 1.82
N ARG A 282 -18.29 16.46 2.19
CA ARG A 282 -17.16 17.14 1.56
C ARG A 282 -17.11 16.86 0.05
N THR A 283 -17.21 15.60 -0.36
CA THR A 283 -17.20 15.19 -1.77
C THR A 283 -18.34 15.82 -2.56
N LEU A 284 -19.52 16.03 -1.97
CA LEU A 284 -20.66 16.64 -2.67
C LEU A 284 -20.57 18.19 -2.73
N LEU A 285 -20.07 18.83 -1.67
CA LEU A 285 -20.07 20.29 -1.52
C LEU A 285 -18.78 20.97 -2.00
N LEU A 286 -17.63 20.34 -1.78
CA LEU A 286 -16.32 20.87 -2.09
C LEU A 286 -15.79 20.23 -3.38
N ARG A 287 -15.36 21.06 -4.34
CA ARG A 287 -15.08 20.62 -5.72
C ARG A 287 -13.72 21.06 -6.25
N THR A 288 -12.80 21.46 -5.36
CA THR A 288 -11.43 21.78 -5.74
C THR A 288 -10.56 20.51 -5.70
N VAL A 289 -9.47 20.49 -6.46
CA VAL A 289 -8.52 19.36 -6.45
C VAL A 289 -7.88 19.21 -5.06
N GLU A 290 -7.65 20.32 -4.37
CA GLU A 290 -7.15 20.35 -3.00
C GLU A 290 -8.14 19.70 -2.03
N ASP A 291 -9.43 19.99 -2.19
CA ASP A 291 -10.49 19.40 -1.37
C ASP A 291 -10.68 17.91 -1.64
N ASP A 292 -10.56 17.47 -2.90
CA ASP A 292 -10.61 16.06 -3.28
C ASP A 292 -9.38 15.30 -2.73
N ASN A 293 -8.19 15.91 -2.74
CA ASN A 293 -7.00 15.38 -2.06
C ASN A 293 -7.22 15.21 -0.55
N ALA A 294 -7.81 16.22 0.11
CA ALA A 294 -8.12 16.15 1.54
C ALA A 294 -9.18 15.08 1.83
N SER A 295 -10.21 14.98 0.99
CA SER A 295 -11.28 13.99 1.12
C SER A 295 -10.77 12.56 0.91
N PHE A 296 -9.85 12.36 -0.05
CA PHE A 296 -9.16 11.10 -0.24
C PHE A 296 -8.26 10.73 0.97
N THR A 297 -7.56 11.72 1.55
CA THR A 297 -6.78 11.50 2.77
C THR A 297 -7.66 11.10 3.94
N LEU A 298 -8.81 11.78 4.14
CA LEU A 298 -9.81 11.39 5.14
C LEU A 298 -10.38 10.01 4.86
N TRP A 299 -10.57 9.65 3.59
CA TRP A 299 -10.98 8.31 3.21
C TRP A 299 -9.95 7.24 3.61
N CYS A 300 -8.64 7.51 3.49
CA CYS A 300 -7.63 6.59 4.02
C CYS A 300 -7.76 6.41 5.54
N VAL A 301 -8.14 7.45 6.29
CA VAL A 301 -8.43 7.35 7.73
C VAL A 301 -9.71 6.56 7.99
N TRP A 302 -10.75 6.78 7.18
CA TRP A 302 -11.98 5.99 7.22
C TRP A 302 -11.70 4.51 6.97
N LEU A 303 -10.84 4.19 6.01
CA LEU A 303 -10.42 2.83 5.70
C LEU A 303 -9.71 2.18 6.89
N VAL A 304 -8.84 2.93 7.58
CA VAL A 304 -8.23 2.47 8.83
C VAL A 304 -9.29 2.20 9.90
N SER A 305 -10.32 3.05 10.03
CA SER A 305 -11.41 2.81 10.99
C SER A 305 -12.22 1.56 10.65
N LEU A 306 -12.46 1.27 9.36
CA LEU A 306 -13.06 0.02 8.89
C LEU A 306 -12.22 -1.19 9.33
N TYR A 307 -10.90 -1.12 9.15
CA TYR A 307 -9.98 -2.18 9.56
C TYR A 307 -9.90 -2.41 11.06
N CYS A 308 -10.20 -1.39 11.86
CA CYS A 308 -10.25 -1.50 13.32
C CYS A 308 -11.56 -2.09 13.84
N LEU A 309 -12.60 -2.28 13.02
CA LEU A 309 -13.90 -2.83 13.48
C LEU A 309 -13.79 -4.19 14.18
N PRO A 310 -13.03 -5.19 13.70
CA PRO A 310 -12.83 -6.44 14.43
C PRO A 310 -12.28 -6.21 15.85
N LEU A 311 -11.30 -5.32 16.00
CA LEU A 311 -10.70 -5.01 17.29
C LEU A 311 -11.69 -4.26 18.19
N GLY A 312 -12.42 -3.28 17.63
CA GLY A 312 -13.51 -2.61 18.34
C GLY A 312 -14.52 -3.62 18.86
N ARG A 313 -14.97 -4.54 18.01
CA ARG A 313 -15.90 -5.61 18.38
C ARG A 313 -15.34 -6.54 19.46
N ALA A 314 -14.04 -6.86 19.40
CA ALA A 314 -13.36 -7.66 20.42
C ALA A 314 -13.33 -6.97 21.79
N LEU A 315 -13.11 -5.65 21.81
CA LEU A 315 -12.96 -4.86 23.05
C LEU A 315 -14.30 -4.53 23.73
N ILE A 316 -15.39 -4.42 22.96
CA ILE A 316 -16.73 -4.14 23.50
C ILE A 316 -17.47 -5.40 23.98
N GLY A 317 -16.89 -6.59 23.80
CA GLY A 317 -17.44 -7.86 24.27
C GLY A 317 -18.44 -8.50 23.31
N GLY A 318 -18.64 -9.82 23.48
CA GLY A 318 -19.52 -10.70 22.70
C GLY A 318 -18.74 -11.83 22.03
N GLY A 319 -19.12 -13.09 22.28
CA GLY A 319 -18.51 -14.25 21.62
C GLY A 319 -18.74 -14.27 20.10
N GLY A 320 -18.04 -15.18 19.41
CA GLY A 320 -18.13 -15.32 17.94
C GLY A 320 -19.54 -15.55 17.39
N GLU A 321 -20.50 -15.99 18.24
CA GLU A 321 -21.88 -16.34 17.89
C GLU A 321 -22.79 -15.16 17.49
N GLN A 322 -22.36 -13.91 17.72
CA GLN A 322 -23.14 -12.72 17.35
C GLN A 322 -22.50 -11.90 16.20
N ILE A 323 -21.50 -12.46 15.52
CA ILE A 323 -20.82 -11.80 14.39
C ILE A 323 -21.34 -12.43 13.10
N TRP A 324 -22.24 -11.72 12.40
CA TRP A 324 -22.85 -12.21 11.15
C TRP A 324 -21.82 -12.63 10.08
N LEU A 325 -20.62 -12.03 10.10
CA LEU A 325 -19.50 -12.37 9.21
C LEU A 325 -18.78 -13.68 9.55
N ILE A 326 -18.94 -14.21 10.76
CA ILE A 326 -18.25 -15.42 11.26
C ILE A 326 -19.24 -16.58 11.45
N THR A 327 -20.53 -16.28 11.66
CA THR A 327 -21.58 -17.26 11.96
C THR A 327 -22.40 -17.71 10.75
N ALA A 328 -22.11 -17.19 9.56
CA ALA A 328 -22.70 -17.61 8.28
C ALA A 328 -21.75 -18.57 7.55
#